data_AF-A0A834Z527-F1
#
_entry.id   AF-A0A834Z527-F1
#
_cell.length_a   1.000
_cell.length_b   1.000
_cell.length_c   1.000
_cell.angle_alpha   90.00
_cell.angle_beta   90.00
_cell.angle_gamma   90.00
#
_symmetry.space_group_name_H-M   'P 1'
#
loop_
_entity.id
_entity.type
_entity.pdbx_description
1 polymer ?
#
loop_
_entity_poly.entity_id
_entity_poly.type
_entity_poly.pdbx_seq_one_letter_code
_entity_poly.pdbx_strand_id
1 'polypeptide(L)'
;MPLYRKKRTYDRLKLHLPKQFCQLPKLPFPKDFPECPTKKQFIDYLESYAKHFEINPRFNECVQSARYDDICRLWRVKTVSSSGASRTEVEYICRWLVVATGENAESVVPEVEGLADFGGQVMHVFDYKSGEDIRGKRVLVVGCGNSGMEVSLDLFNHNALPSMVVRSSVSSPIT
;
A
#
# COMPACT_ATOMS: atom_id res chain seq x y z
N MET A 1 -4.97 9.15 -9.19
CA MET A 1 -5.15 8.21 -8.05
C MET A 1 -5.69 8.94 -6.82
N PRO A 2 -6.57 8.36 -5.98
CA PRO A 2 -7.10 9.03 -4.80
C PRO A 2 -6.00 9.38 -3.79
N LEU A 3 -6.11 10.53 -3.12
CA LEU A 3 -5.13 10.99 -2.13
C LEU A 3 -4.92 10.03 -0.94
N TYR A 4 -5.89 9.16 -0.63
CA TYR A 4 -5.83 8.30 0.57
C TYR A 4 -4.62 7.35 0.56
N ARG A 5 -4.25 6.80 -0.61
CA ARG A 5 -3.12 5.86 -0.71
C ARG A 5 -1.76 6.57 -0.71
N LYS A 6 -1.73 7.87 -1.04
CA LYS A 6 -0.51 8.70 -0.89
C LYS A 6 -0.15 8.89 0.59
N LYS A 7 -1.12 8.85 1.51
CA LYS A 7 -0.92 9.14 2.94
C LYS A 7 -0.64 7.93 3.83
N ARG A 8 -0.61 6.69 3.32
CA ARG A 8 -0.46 5.46 4.14
C ARG A 8 0.80 4.65 3.81
N THR A 9 1.84 5.34 3.35
CA THR A 9 3.19 4.76 3.20
C THR A 9 4.21 5.74 3.77
N TYR A 10 5.40 5.24 4.09
CA TYR A 10 6.56 6.05 4.46
C TYR A 10 7.22 6.73 3.25
N ASP A 11 7.97 7.80 3.51
CA ASP A 11 8.42 8.73 2.47
C ASP A 11 9.57 8.16 1.62
N ARG A 12 10.42 7.33 2.24
CA ARG A 12 11.55 6.68 1.57
C ARG A 12 11.14 5.56 0.61
N LEU A 13 9.87 5.15 0.58
CA LEU A 13 9.42 3.99 -0.18
C LEU A 13 9.82 4.07 -1.67
N LYS A 14 10.59 3.07 -2.10
CA LYS A 14 10.93 2.79 -3.50
C LYS A 14 10.45 1.39 -3.86
N LEU A 15 10.36 1.09 -5.15
CA LEU A 15 10.20 -0.28 -5.58
C LEU A 15 11.40 -1.11 -5.12
N HIS A 16 11.12 -2.30 -4.57
CA HIS A 16 12.15 -3.28 -4.19
C HIS A 16 12.61 -4.14 -5.39
N LEU A 17 11.89 -4.05 -6.51
CA LEU A 17 12.20 -4.76 -7.75
C LEU A 17 12.65 -3.77 -8.83
N PRO A 18 13.56 -4.20 -9.73
CA PRO A 18 13.93 -3.43 -10.91
C PRO A 18 12.72 -3.08 -11.77
N LYS A 19 12.72 -1.87 -12.34
CA LYS A 19 11.60 -1.32 -13.13
C LYS A 19 11.15 -2.23 -14.28
N GLN A 20 12.07 -3.01 -14.84
CA GLN A 20 11.79 -3.94 -15.93
C GLN A 20 10.77 -5.04 -15.55
N PHE A 21 10.74 -5.44 -14.28
CA PHE A 21 9.79 -6.43 -13.77
C PHE A 21 8.46 -5.82 -13.31
N CYS A 22 8.41 -4.49 -13.16
CA CYS A 22 7.24 -3.77 -12.69
C CYS A 22 6.50 -3.01 -13.79
N GLN A 23 6.95 -3.10 -15.05
CA GLN A 23 6.35 -2.37 -16.15
C GLN A 23 5.06 -3.02 -16.61
N LEU A 24 4.06 -2.20 -16.90
CA LEU A 24 2.81 -2.66 -17.47
C LEU A 24 2.98 -2.98 -18.97
N PRO A 25 2.17 -3.93 -19.49
CA PRO A 25 2.24 -4.31 -20.89
C PRO A 25 2.11 -3.09 -21.82
N LYS A 26 2.84 -3.12 -22.94
CA LYS A 26 2.74 -2.14 -24.02
C LYS A 26 3.21 -0.71 -23.71
N LEU A 27 3.63 -0.39 -22.48
CA LEU A 27 4.20 0.91 -22.15
C LEU A 27 5.36 0.77 -21.14
N PRO A 28 6.63 0.80 -21.58
CA PRO A 28 7.76 0.68 -20.67
C PRO A 28 7.89 1.93 -19.78
N PHE A 29 8.65 1.80 -18.69
CA PHE A 29 9.04 2.97 -17.89
C PHE A 29 9.89 3.96 -18.70
N PRO A 30 9.85 5.26 -18.35
CA PRO A 30 10.78 6.24 -18.89
C PRO A 30 12.26 5.83 -18.70
N LYS A 31 13.10 6.15 -19.69
CA LYS A 31 14.52 5.74 -19.69
C LYS A 31 15.31 6.38 -18.56
N ASP A 32 14.97 7.61 -18.21
CA ASP A 32 15.56 8.45 -17.16
C ASP A 32 15.18 8.01 -15.72
N PHE A 33 14.20 7.11 -15.55
CA PHE A 33 13.90 6.58 -14.23
C PHE A 33 15.04 5.69 -13.72
N PRO A 34 15.36 5.72 -12.40
CA PRO A 34 16.36 4.83 -11.83
C PRO A 34 15.91 3.37 -11.90
N GLU A 35 16.84 2.43 -11.70
CA GLU A 35 16.55 0.97 -11.70
C GLU A 35 15.40 0.62 -10.75
N CYS A 36 15.37 1.24 -9.56
CA CYS A 36 14.30 1.15 -8.57
C CYS A 36 13.60 2.51 -8.42
N PRO A 37 12.49 2.75 -9.16
CA PRO A 37 11.72 3.99 -9.09
C PRO A 37 11.23 4.33 -7.68
N THR A 38 11.20 5.62 -7.38
CA THR A 38 10.53 6.14 -6.18
C THR A 38 9.01 5.94 -6.27
N LYS A 39 8.33 5.94 -5.12
CA LYS A 39 6.86 5.95 -5.06
C LYS A 39 6.24 7.01 -5.98
N LYS A 40 6.78 8.24 -5.96
CA LYS A 40 6.27 9.34 -6.80
C LYS A 40 6.39 9.00 -8.28
N GLN A 41 7.59 8.61 -8.72
CA GLN A 41 7.85 8.19 -10.09
C GLN A 41 6.94 7.04 -10.53
N PHE A 42 6.72 6.04 -9.68
CA PHE A 42 5.82 4.93 -10.01
C PHE A 42 4.36 5.38 -10.15
N ILE A 43 3.88 6.30 -9.29
CA ILE A 43 2.54 6.89 -9.43
C ILE A 43 2.43 7.69 -10.73
N ASP A 44 3.43 8.52 -11.04
CA ASP A 44 3.46 9.32 -12.27
C ASP A 44 3.42 8.41 -13.52
N TYR A 45 4.12 7.26 -13.47
CA TYR A 45 4.06 6.24 -14.51
C TYR A 45 2.65 5.63 -14.65
N LEU A 46 1.96 5.27 -13.56
CA LEU A 46 0.60 4.74 -13.61
C LEU A 46 -0.41 5.77 -14.15
N GLU A 47 -0.24 7.05 -13.80
CA GLU A 47 -1.08 8.14 -14.31
C GLU A 47 -0.83 8.37 -15.81
N SER A 48 0.43 8.30 -16.26
CA SER A 48 0.80 8.33 -17.67
C SER A 48 0.21 7.14 -18.44
N TYR A 49 0.26 5.93 -17.86
CA TYR A 49 -0.31 4.73 -18.46
C TYR A 49 -1.83 4.85 -18.66
N ALA A 50 -2.55 5.29 -17.63
CA ALA A 50 -3.98 5.50 -17.70
C ALA A 50 -4.35 6.52 -18.78
N LYS A 51 -3.58 7.62 -18.86
CA LYS A 51 -3.76 8.65 -19.90
C LYS A 51 -3.48 8.12 -21.31
N HIS A 52 -2.40 7.35 -21.49
CA HIS A 52 -1.98 6.83 -22.80
C HIS A 52 -3.00 5.86 -23.40
N PHE A 53 -3.64 5.03 -22.58
CA PHE A 53 -4.65 4.05 -23.01
C PHE A 53 -6.10 4.53 -22.76
N GLU A 54 -6.30 5.81 -22.46
CA GLU A 54 -7.63 6.41 -22.22
C GLU A 54 -8.46 5.67 -21.16
N ILE A 55 -7.77 5.10 -20.16
CA ILE A 55 -8.41 4.42 -19.04
C ILE A 55 -8.91 5.50 -18.08
N ASN A 56 -10.22 5.52 -17.85
CA ASN A 56 -10.89 6.54 -17.02
C ASN A 56 -11.52 5.89 -15.77
N PRO A 57 -10.76 5.61 -14.70
CA PRO A 57 -11.31 5.05 -13.47
C PRO A 57 -12.27 6.03 -12.80
N ARG A 58 -13.39 5.50 -12.27
CA ARG A 58 -14.27 6.26 -11.37
C ARG A 58 -13.68 6.23 -9.97
N PHE A 59 -13.24 7.39 -9.50
CA PHE A 59 -12.73 7.57 -8.13
C PHE A 59 -13.83 8.02 -7.18
N ASN A 60 -13.59 7.90 -5.88
CA ASN A 60 -14.56 8.20 -4.80
C ASN A 60 -15.83 7.36 -4.87
N GLU A 61 -15.71 6.17 -5.45
CA GLU A 61 -16.78 5.21 -5.61
C GLU A 61 -16.36 3.90 -4.95
N CYS A 62 -17.02 3.56 -3.85
CA CYS A 62 -16.69 2.39 -3.05
C CYS A 62 -17.66 1.25 -3.34
N VAL A 63 -17.15 0.10 -3.78
CA VAL A 63 -17.95 -1.12 -3.95
C VAL A 63 -18.35 -1.64 -2.57
N GLN A 64 -19.65 -1.70 -2.30
CA GLN A 64 -20.20 -2.22 -1.04
C GLN A 64 -20.52 -3.72 -1.13
N SER A 65 -20.99 -4.17 -2.29
CA SER A 65 -21.27 -5.58 -2.52
C SER A 65 -21.27 -5.91 -4.01
N ALA A 66 -20.97 -7.17 -4.32
CA ALA A 66 -21.15 -7.75 -5.64
C ALA A 66 -21.83 -9.10 -5.48
N ARG A 67 -22.92 -9.33 -6.23
CA ARG A 67 -23.67 -10.59 -6.20
C ARG A 67 -23.89 -11.07 -7.63
N TYR A 68 -23.71 -12.36 -7.85
CA TYR A 68 -24.07 -12.97 -9.12
C TYR A 68 -25.57 -13.29 -9.11
N ASP A 69 -26.26 -12.93 -10.19
CA ASP A 69 -27.66 -13.26 -10.41
C ASP A 69 -27.72 -14.44 -11.40
N ASP A 70 -28.08 -15.62 -10.89
CA ASP A 70 -28.13 -16.85 -11.68
C ASP A 70 -29.24 -16.85 -12.75
N ILE A 71 -30.31 -16.08 -12.55
CA ILE A 71 -31.43 -15.98 -13.49
C ILE A 71 -30.99 -15.14 -14.70
N CYS A 72 -30.44 -13.96 -14.42
CA CYS A 72 -29.98 -13.04 -15.45
C CYS A 72 -28.60 -13.42 -16.01
N ARG A 73 -27.86 -14.30 -15.32
CA ARG A 73 -26.46 -14.68 -15.59
C ARG A 73 -25.50 -13.48 -15.62
N LEU A 74 -25.74 -12.50 -14.77
CA LEU A 74 -25.00 -11.24 -14.69
C LEU A 74 -24.61 -10.92 -13.24
N TRP A 75 -23.52 -10.18 -13.07
CA TRP A 75 -23.14 -9.58 -11.80
C TRP A 75 -23.93 -8.31 -11.55
N ARG A 76 -24.42 -8.14 -10.32
CA ARG A 76 -25.02 -6.91 -9.79
C ARG A 76 -24.08 -6.35 -8.73
N VAL A 77 -23.49 -5.19 -9.00
CA VAL A 77 -22.47 -4.55 -8.15
C VAL A 77 -23.02 -3.25 -7.60
N LYS A 78 -23.12 -3.15 -6.27
CA LYS A 78 -23.58 -1.93 -5.59
C LYS A 78 -22.39 -1.10 -5.14
N THR A 79 -22.40 0.16 -5.51
CA THR A 79 -21.40 1.15 -5.10
C THR A 79 -22.05 2.29 -4.33
N VAL A 80 -21.24 2.94 -3.50
CA VAL A 80 -21.56 4.20 -2.84
C VAL A 80 -20.57 5.24 -3.36
N SER A 81 -21.09 6.29 -3.97
CA SER A 81 -20.31 7.48 -4.34
C SER A 81 -20.31 8.47 -3.18
N SER A 82 -19.12 8.91 -2.79
CA SER A 82 -18.91 9.97 -1.81
C SER A 82 -18.31 11.20 -2.49
N SER A 83 -19.14 11.96 -3.21
CA SER A 83 -18.76 13.23 -3.83
C SER A 83 -19.39 14.39 -3.05
N GLY A 84 -18.60 15.02 -2.17
CA GLY A 84 -19.07 16.11 -1.31
C GLY A 84 -19.95 15.62 -0.16
N ALA A 85 -21.00 16.37 0.19
CA ALA A 85 -21.92 16.04 1.28
C ALA A 85 -23.05 15.06 0.90
N SER A 86 -23.18 14.71 -0.38
CA SER A 86 -24.22 13.78 -0.86
C SER A 86 -23.66 12.37 -1.01
N ARG A 87 -24.39 11.40 -0.44
CA ARG A 87 -24.11 9.97 -0.56
C ARG A 87 -25.09 9.37 -1.55
N THR A 88 -24.60 8.94 -2.71
CA THR A 88 -25.44 8.35 -3.77
C THR A 88 -25.10 6.87 -3.92
N GLU A 89 -26.12 6.02 -3.97
CA GLU A 89 -25.98 4.60 -4.28
C GLU A 89 -26.21 4.36 -5.77
N VAL A 90 -25.34 3.54 -6.38
CA VAL A 90 -25.44 3.16 -7.80
C VAL A 90 -25.32 1.64 -7.90
N GLU A 91 -26.13 1.02 -8.75
CA GLU A 91 -26.04 -0.40 -9.07
C GLU A 91 -25.60 -0.59 -10.52
N TYR A 92 -24.50 -1.31 -10.71
CA TYR A 92 -24.00 -1.68 -12.03
C TYR A 92 -24.34 -3.13 -12.32
N ILE A 93 -24.70 -3.39 -13.58
CA ILE A 93 -24.95 -4.74 -14.08
C ILE A 93 -23.90 -5.05 -15.13
N CYS A 94 -23.16 -6.13 -14.96
CA CYS A 94 -22.09 -6.53 -15.88
C CYS A 94 -21.98 -8.04 -16.04
N ARG A 95 -21.39 -8.49 -17.16
CA ARG A 95 -21.17 -9.92 -17.42
C ARG A 95 -19.96 -10.47 -16.67
N TRP A 96 -18.94 -9.64 -16.50
CA TRP A 96 -17.66 -10.02 -15.92
C TRP A 96 -17.30 -9.06 -14.78
N LEU A 97 -16.77 -9.62 -13.70
CA LEU A 97 -16.27 -8.90 -12.56
C LEU A 97 -14.81 -9.31 -12.33
N VAL A 98 -13.92 -8.31 -12.29
CA VAL A 98 -12.52 -8.49 -11.94
C VAL A 98 -12.28 -7.81 -10.59
N VAL A 99 -11.80 -8.57 -9.61
CA VAL A 99 -11.48 -8.05 -8.27
C VAL A 99 -10.00 -7.70 -8.21
N ALA A 100 -9.70 -6.42 -7.97
CA ALA A 100 -8.33 -5.89 -7.92
C ALA A 100 -8.13 -4.93 -6.72
N THR A 101 -8.72 -5.27 -5.56
CA THR A 101 -8.69 -4.46 -4.34
C THR A 101 -7.32 -4.46 -3.64
N GLY A 102 -6.49 -5.46 -3.91
CA GLY A 102 -5.19 -5.67 -3.26
C GLY A 102 -5.32 -6.24 -1.83
N GLU A 103 -4.21 -6.74 -1.30
CA GLU A 103 -4.18 -7.49 -0.03
C GLU A 103 -3.66 -6.66 1.17
N ASN A 104 -2.87 -5.61 0.92
CA ASN A 104 -2.16 -4.86 1.97
C ASN A 104 -2.89 -3.59 2.44
N ALA A 105 -4.23 -3.58 2.40
CA ALA A 105 -5.00 -2.38 2.69
C ALA A 105 -5.30 -2.18 4.19
N GLU A 106 -5.28 -3.26 4.96
CA GLU A 106 -5.66 -3.28 6.37
C GLU A 106 -4.46 -3.59 7.27
N SER A 107 -4.37 -2.83 8.36
CA SER A 107 -3.34 -3.01 9.38
C SER A 107 -3.73 -4.16 10.30
N VAL A 108 -2.86 -5.15 10.43
CA VAL A 108 -3.03 -6.24 11.40
C VAL A 108 -2.02 -6.02 12.52
N VAL A 109 -2.52 -5.54 13.67
CA VAL A 109 -1.70 -5.40 14.88
C VAL A 109 -1.99 -6.62 15.76
N PRO A 110 -1.00 -7.49 16.04
CA PRO A 110 -1.21 -8.61 16.94
C PRO A 110 -1.45 -8.11 18.37
N GLU A 111 -2.27 -8.82 19.13
CA GLU A 111 -2.35 -8.62 20.57
C GLU A 111 -1.01 -9.00 21.21
N VAL A 112 -0.48 -8.10 22.05
CA VAL A 112 0.76 -8.31 22.78
C VAL A 112 0.47 -8.09 24.25
N GLU A 113 0.72 -9.11 25.06
CA GLU A 113 0.55 -9.05 26.51
C GLU A 113 1.44 -7.95 27.10
N GLY A 114 0.86 -7.12 27.99
CA GLY A 114 1.55 -5.98 28.61
C GLY A 114 1.76 -4.76 27.71
N LEU A 115 1.29 -4.78 26.45
CA LEU A 115 1.43 -3.63 25.54
C LEU A 115 0.65 -2.40 26.03
N ALA A 116 -0.48 -2.60 26.71
CA ALA A 116 -1.28 -1.52 27.29
C ALA A 116 -0.56 -0.78 28.43
N ASP A 117 0.32 -1.48 29.15
CA ASP A 117 1.10 -0.92 30.26
C ASP A 117 2.42 -0.29 29.80
N PHE A 118 2.76 -0.43 28.50
CA PHE A 118 3.95 0.17 27.94
C PHE A 118 3.80 1.69 27.84
N GLY A 119 4.46 2.42 28.74
CA GLY A 119 4.43 3.89 28.76
C GLY A 119 5.13 4.60 27.59
N GLY A 120 5.63 3.85 26.60
CA GLY A 120 6.24 4.39 25.39
C GLY A 120 5.25 4.48 24.23
N GLN A 121 5.67 5.11 23.14
CA GLN A 121 4.87 5.19 21.93
C GLN A 121 4.86 3.85 21.19
N VAL A 122 3.66 3.39 20.80
CA VAL A 122 3.46 2.22 19.95
C VAL A 122 2.82 2.69 18.65
N MET A 123 3.32 2.21 17.51
CA MET A 123 2.74 2.49 16.19
C MET A 123 2.92 1.30 15.26
N HIS A 124 1.96 1.08 14.37
CA HIS A 124 2.11 0.15 13.26
C HIS A 124 2.82 0.84 12.08
N VAL A 125 3.53 0.08 11.24
CA VAL A 125 4.25 0.63 10.08
C VAL A 125 3.36 1.38 9.09
N PHE A 126 2.06 1.10 9.13
CA PHE A 126 1.04 1.80 8.35
C PHE A 126 0.94 3.30 8.70
N ASP A 127 1.20 3.66 9.95
CA ASP A 127 1.17 5.04 10.46
C ASP A 127 2.57 5.69 10.47
N TYR A 128 3.63 4.90 10.22
CA TYR A 128 5.00 5.39 10.15
C TYR A 128 5.25 6.27 8.91
N LYS A 129 6.02 7.35 9.10
CA LYS A 129 6.36 8.32 8.04
C LYS A 129 7.85 8.43 7.76
N SER A 130 8.59 8.77 8.81
CA SER A 130 10.02 9.04 8.77
C SER A 130 10.60 8.85 10.17
N GLY A 131 11.90 8.56 10.23
CA GLY A 131 12.64 8.47 11.49
C GLY A 131 12.91 9.83 12.14
N GLU A 132 12.61 10.94 11.47
CA GLU A 132 12.87 12.31 11.96
C GLU A 132 12.26 12.57 13.34
N ASP A 133 10.99 12.20 13.56
CA ASP A 133 10.27 12.40 14.83
C ASP A 133 10.74 11.46 15.95
N ILE A 134 11.61 10.50 15.63
CA ILE A 134 12.06 9.41 16.50
C ILE A 134 13.58 9.51 16.75
N ARG A 135 14.22 10.59 16.29
CA ARG A 135 15.65 10.86 16.45
C ARG A 135 16.11 10.68 17.92
N GLY A 136 17.22 9.96 18.10
CA GLY A 136 17.85 9.72 19.41
C GLY A 136 17.10 8.72 20.30
N LYS A 137 15.95 8.19 19.89
CA LYS A 137 15.19 7.21 20.68
C LYS A 137 15.68 5.80 20.44
N ARG A 138 15.50 4.93 21.44
CA ARG A 138 15.61 3.47 21.28
C ARG A 138 14.28 2.94 20.76
N VAL A 139 14.32 2.15 19.70
CA VAL A 139 13.12 1.69 19.00
C VAL A 139 13.17 0.17 18.85
N LEU A 140 12.10 -0.52 19.23
CA LEU A 140 11.94 -1.94 18.96
C LEU A 140 11.07 -2.13 17.73
N VAL A 141 11.62 -2.70 16.66
CA VAL A 141 10.91 -3.04 15.44
C VAL A 141 10.51 -4.51 15.50
N VAL A 142 9.21 -4.79 15.43
CA VAL A 142 8.67 -6.15 15.47
C VAL A 142 8.42 -6.64 14.06
N GLY A 143 9.17 -7.65 13.62
CA GLY A 143 9.10 -8.25 12.29
C GLY A 143 10.23 -7.83 11.34
N CYS A 144 10.71 -8.78 10.54
CA CYS A 144 11.83 -8.62 9.60
C CYS A 144 11.41 -8.71 8.12
N GLY A 145 10.16 -8.43 7.80
CA GLY A 145 9.73 -8.28 6.40
C GLY A 145 10.33 -7.02 5.76
N ASN A 146 10.07 -6.82 4.46
CA ASN A 146 10.57 -5.65 3.72
C ASN A 146 10.30 -4.33 4.46
N SER A 147 9.09 -4.16 5.01
CA SER A 147 8.73 -2.96 5.77
C SER A 147 9.54 -2.81 7.06
N GLY A 148 9.74 -3.89 7.84
CA GLY A 148 10.53 -3.84 9.06
C GLY A 148 12.00 -3.50 8.81
N MET A 149 12.57 -4.06 7.72
CA MET A 149 13.94 -3.77 7.29
C MET A 149 14.10 -2.32 6.83
N GLU A 150 13.19 -1.82 5.98
CA GLU A 150 13.21 -0.44 5.50
C GLU A 150 13.05 0.57 6.64
N VAL A 151 12.10 0.35 7.55
CA VAL A 151 11.89 1.22 8.70
C VAL A 151 13.09 1.22 9.63
N SER A 152 13.71 0.06 9.88
CA SER A 152 14.91 -0.02 10.71
C SER A 152 16.07 0.77 10.10
N LEU A 153 16.27 0.65 8.79
CA LEU A 153 17.28 1.42 8.07
C LEU A 153 16.96 2.92 8.10
N ASP A 154 15.71 3.30 7.93
CA ASP A 154 15.29 4.71 7.98
C ASP A 154 15.47 5.33 9.37
N LEU A 155 15.09 4.61 10.43
CA LEU A 155 15.34 4.98 11.82
C LEU A 155 16.83 5.20 12.10
N PHE A 156 17.68 4.27 11.67
CA PHE A 156 19.13 4.37 11.84
C PHE A 156 19.69 5.61 11.13
N ASN A 157 19.26 5.88 9.89
CA ASN A 157 19.69 7.06 9.14
C ASN A 157 19.25 8.39 9.78
N HIS A 158 18.23 8.37 10.64
CA HIS A 158 17.77 9.52 11.42
C HIS A 158 18.31 9.52 12.86
N ASN A 159 19.39 8.78 13.14
CA ASN A 159 20.05 8.67 14.44
C ASN A 159 19.15 8.13 15.57
N ALA A 160 18.14 7.31 15.24
CA ALA A 160 17.50 6.45 16.22
C ALA A 160 18.32 5.16 16.41
N LEU A 161 18.00 4.41 17.47
CA LEU A 161 18.69 3.17 17.84
C LEU A 161 17.72 1.99 17.71
N PRO A 162 17.52 1.45 16.48
CA PRO A 162 16.59 0.35 16.25
C PRO A 162 17.18 -0.99 16.73
N SER A 163 16.35 -1.80 17.37
CA SER A 163 16.56 -3.23 17.60
C SER A 163 15.40 -3.99 16.96
N MET A 164 15.66 -5.16 16.36
CA MET A 164 14.64 -5.92 15.64
C MET A 164 14.33 -7.24 16.34
N VAL A 165 13.03 -7.53 16.49
CA VAL A 165 12.53 -8.82 16.97
C VAL A 165 12.05 -9.63 15.79
N VAL A 166 12.53 -10.87 15.72
CA VAL A 166 12.24 -11.80 14.62
C VAL A 166 11.70 -13.10 15.20
N ARG A 167 10.49 -13.50 14.78
CA ARG A 167 9.81 -14.70 15.29
C ARG A 167 10.43 -16.02 14.82
N SER A 168 11.08 -16.03 13.66
CA SER A 168 11.64 -17.22 13.02
C SER A 168 12.82 -16.82 12.15
N SER A 169 13.87 -17.65 12.11
CA SER A 169 15.08 -17.38 11.33
C SER A 169 14.75 -16.99 9.90
N VAL A 170 15.43 -15.96 9.38
CA VAL A 170 15.33 -15.57 7.97
C VAL A 170 15.88 -16.73 7.15
N SER A 171 15.00 -17.50 6.48
CA SER A 171 15.44 -18.52 5.53
C SER A 171 16.04 -17.79 4.33
N SER A 172 17.35 -17.90 4.13
CA SER A 172 17.97 -17.47 2.88
C SER A 172 17.25 -18.11 1.69
N PRO A 173 17.01 -17.40 0.58
CA PRO A 173 16.68 -18.06 -0.66
C PRO A 173 17.81 -19.04 -0.96
N ILE A 174 17.41 -20.26 -1.29
CA ILE A 174 18.27 -21.38 -1.66
C ILE A 174 19.21 -20.94 -2.80
N THR A 175 20.42 -21.49 -2.73
CA THR A 175 21.54 -21.40 -3.68
C THR A 175 21.13 -21.62 -5.13
#